data_AF-A0A950RSM9-F1
#
_entry.id   AF-A0A950RSM9-F1
#
_cell.length_a   1.000
_cell.length_b   1.000
_cell.length_c   1.000
_cell.angle_alpha   90.00
_cell.angle_beta   90.00
_cell.angle_gamma   90.00
#
_symmetry.space_group_name_H-M   'P 1'
#
loop_
_entity.id
_entity.type
_entity.pdbx_description
1 polymer ?
#
loop_
_entity_poly.entity_id
_entity_poly.type
_entity_poly.pdbx_seq_one_letter_code
_entity_poly.pdbx_strand_id
1 'polypeptide(L)' 'MSVRLRVRAVLEARNVPVTASELGKLVFPSIKPTSCFYKSKVSQVASALNRMVKKGDVVRVRNVGERGGAGYLLRRE' A
#
# COMPACT_ATOMS: atom_id res chain seq x y z
N MET A 1 3.08 -15.89 -4.69
CA MET A 1 2.32 -15.08 -3.70
C MET A 1 2.01 -13.70 -4.31
N SER A 2 0.74 -13.33 -4.48
CA SER A 2 0.32 -12.12 -5.23
C SER A 2 0.55 -10.83 -4.42
N VAL A 3 0.86 -9.71 -5.10
CA VAL A 3 1.05 -8.38 -4.48
C VAL A 3 -0.16 -7.99 -3.63
N ARG A 4 -1.37 -8.32 -4.08
CA ARG A 4 -2.63 -8.07 -3.34
C ARG A 4 -2.64 -8.76 -1.97
N LEU A 5 -2.19 -10.01 -1.89
CA LEU A 5 -2.14 -10.76 -0.63
C LEU A 5 -1.10 -10.19 0.33
N ARG A 6 0.07 -9.80 -0.19
CA ARG A 6 1.11 -9.14 0.61
C ARG A 6 0.64 -7.79 1.15
N VAL A 7 -0.01 -6.98 0.31
CA VAL A 7 -0.58 -5.69 0.72
C VAL A 7 -1.64 -5.89 1.80
N ARG A 8 -2.55 -6.86 1.63
CA ARG A 8 -3.56 -7.19 2.65
C ARG A 8 -2.90 -7.58 3.97
N ALA A 9 -1.95 -8.50 3.96
CA ALA A 9 -1.25 -8.97 5.16
C ALA A 9 -0.51 -7.81 5.88
N VAL A 10 0.10 -6.91 5.13
CA VAL A 10 0.78 -5.74 5.73
C VAL A 10 -0.23 -4.76 6.34
N LEU A 11 -1.34 -4.49 5.68
CA LEU A 11 -2.41 -3.63 6.21
C LEU A 11 -3.12 -4.28 7.42
N GLU A 12 -3.19 -5.60 7.48
CA GLU A 12 -3.77 -6.35 8.60
C GLU A 12 -2.83 -6.33 9.82
N ALA A 13 -1.52 -6.46 9.59
CA ALA A 13 -0.50 -6.32 10.64
C ALA A 13 -0.34 -4.86 11.12
N ARG A 14 -0.71 -3.88 10.29
CA ARG A 14 -0.58 -2.44 10.57
C ARG A 14 -1.97 -1.81 10.73
N ASN A 15 -2.45 -1.68 11.97
CA ASN A 15 -3.74 -1.02 12.29
C ASN A 15 -3.74 0.51 12.14
N VAL A 16 -2.85 1.04 11.31
CA VAL A 16 -2.67 2.47 11.07
C VAL A 16 -2.69 2.72 9.58
N PRO A 17 -3.17 3.89 9.10
CA PRO A 17 -3.18 4.16 7.68
C PRO A 17 -1.77 4.19 7.10
N VAL A 18 -1.56 3.40 6.05
CA VAL A 18 -0.25 3.22 5.41
C VAL A 18 -0.28 3.79 3.99
N THR A 19 0.78 4.48 3.59
CA THR A 19 0.89 5.00 2.22
C THR A 19 1.38 3.92 1.25
N ALA A 20 1.12 4.11 -0.06
CA ALA A 20 1.60 3.18 -1.08
C ALA A 20 3.14 3.07 -1.10
N SER A 21 3.83 4.15 -0.74
CA SER A 21 5.29 4.20 -0.60
C SER A 21 5.78 3.29 0.54
N GLU A 22 5.18 3.40 1.72
CA GLU A 22 5.49 2.54 2.87
C GLU A 22 5.17 1.07 2.59
N LEU A 23 4.01 0.80 1.98
CA LEU A 23 3.67 -0.55 1.52
C LEU A 23 4.67 -1.07 0.49
N GLY A 24 5.18 -0.22 -0.40
CA GLY A 24 6.25 -0.56 -1.34
C GLY A 24 7.50 -1.09 -0.64
N LYS A 25 7.96 -0.40 0.42
CA LYS A 25 9.11 -0.84 1.24
C LYS A 25 8.85 -2.17 1.92
N LEU A 26 7.67 -2.34 2.50
CA LEU A 26 7.31 -3.53 3.28
C LEU A 26 7.05 -4.76 2.39
N VAL A 27 6.45 -4.58 1.21
CA VAL A 27 6.14 -5.66 0.28
C VAL A 27 7.35 -6.05 -0.58
N PHE A 28 8.24 -5.10 -0.84
CA PHE A 28 9.45 -5.28 -1.66
C PHE A 28 10.71 -4.77 -0.94
N PRO A 29 11.06 -5.35 0.23
CA PRO A 29 12.22 -4.89 1.00
C PRO A 29 13.55 -5.08 0.26
N SER A 30 13.61 -6.04 -0.66
CA SER A 30 14.80 -6.35 -1.46
C SER A 30 15.11 -5.32 -2.55
N ILE A 31 14.19 -4.39 -2.84
CA ILE A 31 14.38 -3.38 -3.88
C ILE A 31 14.73 -2.06 -3.22
N LYS A 32 15.96 -1.58 -3.45
CA LYS A 32 16.38 -0.27 -2.95
C LYS A 32 15.47 0.84 -3.47
N PRO A 33 15.07 1.82 -2.64
CA PRO A 33 14.21 2.94 -3.06
C PRO A 33 14.78 3.76 -4.23
N THR A 34 16.10 3.78 -4.37
CA THR A 34 16.83 4.47 -5.45
C THR A 34 16.83 3.70 -6.78
N SER A 35 16.40 2.44 -6.78
CA SER A 35 16.30 1.63 -7.99
C SER A 35 15.14 2.11 -8.87
N CYS A 36 15.33 2.15 -10.19
CA CYS A 36 14.25 2.45 -11.13
C CYS A 36 13.07 1.47 -11.00
N PHE A 37 13.34 0.23 -10.59
CA PHE A 37 12.34 -0.81 -10.37
C PHE A 37 11.46 -0.53 -9.14
N TYR A 38 11.94 0.25 -8.16
CA TYR A 38 11.20 0.57 -6.96
C TYR A 38 9.93 1.38 -7.27
N LYS A 39 10.07 2.42 -8.12
CA LYS A 39 8.92 3.21 -8.58
C LYS A 39 7.87 2.34 -9.26
N SER A 40 8.30 1.40 -10.11
CA SER A 40 7.40 0.44 -10.76
C SER A 40 6.65 -0.43 -9.74
N LYS A 41 7.35 -0.93 -8.71
CA LYS A 41 6.70 -1.70 -7.63
C LYS A 41 5.70 -0.89 -6.83
N VAL A 42 6.04 0.35 -6.47
CA VAL A 42 5.11 1.25 -5.76
C VAL A 42 3.87 1.51 -6.61
N SER A 43 4.00 1.70 -7.93
CA SER A 43 2.87 1.82 -8.85
C SER A 43 2.01 0.55 -8.93
N GLN A 44 2.63 -0.64 -8.88
CA GLN A 44 1.92 -1.92 -8.79
C GLN A 44 1.10 -2.02 -7.48
N VAL A 45 1.69 -1.60 -6.36
CA VAL A 45 1.01 -1.54 -5.05
C VAL A 45 -0.16 -0.55 -5.08
N ALA A 46 0.07 0.66 -5.58
CA ALA A 46 -0.99 1.67 -5.71
C ALA A 46 -2.15 1.18 -6.60
N SER A 47 -1.84 0.49 -7.69
CA SER A 47 -2.86 -0.12 -8.58
C SER A 47 -3.64 -1.22 -7.87
N ALA A 48 -2.97 -2.08 -7.10
CA ALA A 48 -3.62 -3.12 -6.30
C ALA A 48 -4.53 -2.52 -5.22
N LEU A 49 -4.06 -1.50 -4.50
CA LEU A 49 -4.84 -0.77 -3.50
C LEU A 49 -6.08 -0.13 -4.11
N ASN A 50 -5.96 0.53 -5.26
CA ASN A 50 -7.10 1.15 -5.92
C ASN A 50 -8.18 0.11 -6.30
N ARG A 51 -7.76 -1.08 -6.77
CA ARG A 51 -8.68 -2.20 -7.02
C ARG A 51 -9.34 -2.71 -5.74
N MET A 52 -8.61 -2.80 -4.63
CA MET A 52 -9.14 -3.19 -3.32
C MET A 52 -10.12 -2.15 -2.77
N VAL A 53 -9.84 -0.86 -2.96
CA VAL A 53 -10.74 0.24 -2.58
C VAL A 53 -12.04 0.17 -3.37
N LYS A 54 -11.98 -0.04 -4.69
CA LYS A 54 -13.18 -0.22 -5.53
C LYS A 54 -14.03 -1.42 -5.11
N LYS A 55 -13.40 -2.47 -4.57
CA LYS A 55 -14.09 -3.65 -4.04
C LYS A 55 -14.64 -3.48 -2.63
N GLY A 56 -14.27 -2.40 -1.93
CA GLY A 56 -14.64 -2.17 -0.53
C GLY A 56 -13.77 -2.88 0.49
N ASP A 57 -12.71 -3.58 0.08
CA ASP A 57 -11.77 -4.29 0.98
C ASP A 57 -10.90 -3.31 1.80
N VAL A 58 -10.60 -2.13 1.23
CA VAL A 58 -9.67 -1.13 1.77
C VAL A 58 -10.30 0.24 1.67
N VAL A 59 -10.07 1.10 2.66
CA VAL A 59 -10.54 2.48 2.68
C VAL A 59 -9.37 3.42 2.38
N ARG A 60 -9.59 4.41 1.51
CA ARG A 60 -8.62 5.46 1.22
C ARG A 60 -8.79 6.61 2.20
N VAL A 61 -7.76 6.88 3.00
CA VAL A 61 -7.69 7.97 3.98
C VAL A 61 -6.99 9.18 3.37
N ARG A 62 -7.63 10.35 3.41
CA ARG A 62 -7.09 11.58 2.80
C ARG A 62 -6.17 12.37 3.74
N ASN A 63 -6.12 12.05 5.03
CA ASN A 63 -5.29 12.72 6.05
C ASN A 63 -4.42 11.72 6.81
N VAL A 64 -3.19 11.50 6.33
CA VAL A 64 -2.21 10.62 6.99
C VAL A 64 -0.99 11.36 7.53
N GLY A 65 -0.94 12.68 7.35
CA GLY A 65 0.21 13.50 7.76
C GLY A 65 1.43 13.42 6.83
N GLU A 66 1.48 12.49 5.85
CA GLU A 66 2.55 12.45 4.85
C GLU A 66 2.28 13.45 3.70
N ARG A 67 3.23 14.34 3.42
CA ARG A 67 3.16 15.34 2.32
C ARG A 67 2.83 14.65 0.98
N GLY A 68 1.59 14.78 0.52
CA GLY A 68 1.14 14.38 -0.82
C GLY A 68 0.71 12.91 -1.02
N GLY A 69 0.72 12.09 0.04
CA GLY A 69 0.35 10.67 -0.04
C GLY A 69 -1.07 10.38 0.46
N ALA A 70 -1.87 9.65 -0.31
CA ALA A 70 -3.10 9.06 0.23
C ALA A 70 -2.77 7.83 1.08
N GLY A 71 -3.37 7.75 2.26
CA GLY A 71 -3.25 6.61 3.16
C GLY A 71 -4.28 5.55 2.81
N TYR A 72 -3.97 4.31 3.16
CA TYR A 72 -4.85 3.18 2.95
C TYR A 72 -4.97 2.39 4.25
N LEU A 73 -6.21 2.02 4.60
CA LEU A 73 -6.53 1.19 5.76
C LEU A 73 -7.33 -0.02 5.33
N LEU A 74 -7.06 -1.17 5.94
CA LEU A 74 -7.96 -2.30 5.80
C LEU A 74 -9.30 -1.96 6.45
N ARG A 75 -10.40 -2.27 5.76
CA ARG A 75 -11.72 -2.23 6.39
C ARG A 75 -11.79 -3.43 7.34
N ARG A 76 -11.82 -3.18 8.66
CA ARG A 76 -12.17 -4.21 9.63
C ARG A 76 -13.68 -4.39 9.54
N GLU A 77 -14.11 -5.59 9.15
CA GLU A 77 -15.42 -6.07 9.59
C GLU A 77 -15.37 -6.37 11.09
#